data_AF-A0A2D6LMG6-F1
#
_entry.id   AF-A0A2D6LMG6-F1
#
_cell.length_a   1.000
_cell.length_b   1.000
_cell.length_c   1.000
_cell.angle_alpha   90.00
_cell.angle_beta   90.00
_cell.angle_gamma   90.00
#
_symmetry.space_group_name_H-M   'P 1'
#
loop_
_entity.id
_entity.type
_entity.pdbx_description
1 polymer ?
#
loop_
_entity_poly.entity_id
_entity_poly.type
_entity_poly.pdbx_seq_one_letter_code
_entity_poly.pdbx_strand_id
1 'polypeptide(L)'
;MLNDERTANEHIWNSSFDIHILPCSAHPLPSGKGPGHMREVELDLGPYAPYEPTPGVGRWRFDKSLPLTTSGHLRVVALGVGSAFAGANYQSNLIIIKGKTALFVDLGTLAVLRLRELGVTCNDIEHVLITHSHADHIGSLEELALRRRYETPFAAIPQDDGEPWPAYMVRITGARCDGRFRPRLYVPDFYARQLWAMSLRGGLAFSEEVEIGEPEGGMKLEHFFDVLHPKPLDQSAESWQIDVGPIHVQTFVTQHVPDTANGWNDCMYSVGLVIDQRLFISGDTRFDLETVLRFGNTCESLWHDCQHFEGGVHAYYGQIKTLPDDLRQRMHLYHLTDQMAQVDVKADGFAGRLRSAPVVYDFE
;
A
#
# COMPACT_ATOMS: atom_id res chain seq x y z
N MET A 1 37.04 17.17 2.89
CA MET A 1 36.68 16.01 3.72
C MET A 1 35.33 15.48 3.25
N LEU A 2 35.32 14.85 2.07
CA LEU A 2 34.16 14.19 1.47
C LEU A 2 34.72 12.89 0.86
N ASN A 3 34.78 11.85 1.67
CA ASN A 3 35.04 10.46 1.29
C ASN A 3 35.02 9.63 2.59
N ASP A 4 33.83 9.33 3.14
CA ASP A 4 33.72 8.19 4.08
C ASP A 4 32.28 7.67 4.34
N GLU A 5 31.31 7.86 3.44
CA GLU A 5 29.94 7.32 3.63
C GLU A 5 29.56 6.20 2.66
N ARG A 6 30.47 5.76 1.78
CA ARG A 6 30.19 4.65 0.84
C ARG A 6 30.38 3.25 1.42
N THR A 7 30.96 3.11 2.61
CA THR A 7 31.40 1.79 3.14
C THR A 7 30.43 1.14 4.13
N ALA A 8 29.33 1.81 4.53
CA ALA A 8 28.37 1.23 5.48
C ALA A 8 27.30 0.31 4.84
N ASN A 9 27.11 0.36 3.52
CA ASN A 9 26.07 -0.42 2.82
C ASN A 9 26.56 -1.74 2.19
N GLU A 10 27.87 -2.03 2.19
CA GLU A 10 28.43 -3.18 1.46
C GLU A 10 28.52 -4.49 2.27
N HIS A 11 28.10 -4.50 3.55
CA HIS A 11 28.34 -5.66 4.44
C HIS A 11 27.12 -6.46 4.90
N ILE A 12 25.92 -6.22 4.36
CA ILE A 12 24.71 -6.94 4.82
C ILE A 12 24.38 -8.20 3.97
N TRP A 13 24.91 -8.35 2.75
CA TRP A 13 24.32 -9.31 1.79
C TRP A 13 25.27 -10.30 1.08
N ASN A 14 26.52 -10.48 1.53
CA ASN A 14 27.45 -11.41 0.89
C ASN A 14 27.65 -12.70 1.70
N SER A 15 26.72 -13.65 1.56
CA SER A 15 27.01 -15.07 1.78
C SER A 15 26.24 -15.91 0.78
N SER A 16 26.95 -16.45 -0.21
CA SER A 16 26.44 -17.40 -1.20
C SER A 16 26.19 -18.76 -0.53
N PHE A 17 24.96 -19.26 -0.64
CA PHE A 17 24.59 -20.61 -0.24
C PHE A 17 23.76 -21.29 -1.33
N ASP A 18 24.14 -22.52 -1.66
CA ASP A 18 23.36 -23.43 -2.49
C ASP A 18 22.07 -23.81 -1.76
N ILE A 19 20.91 -23.46 -2.34
CA ILE A 19 19.60 -23.72 -1.74
C ILE A 19 19.03 -25.03 -2.30
N HIS A 20 18.85 -26.01 -1.41
CA HIS A 20 17.89 -27.08 -1.63
C HIS A 20 16.49 -26.58 -1.24
N ILE A 21 15.58 -26.52 -2.21
CA ILE A 21 14.17 -26.17 -2.01
C ILE A 21 13.51 -27.25 -1.14
N LEU A 22 13.24 -26.93 0.12
CA LEU A 22 12.34 -27.72 0.96
C LEU A 22 10.95 -27.07 0.94
N PRO A 23 9.86 -27.85 0.78
CA PRO A 23 8.52 -27.30 0.73
C PRO A 23 8.16 -26.64 2.07
N CYS A 24 7.76 -25.38 2.01
CA CYS A 24 7.25 -24.63 3.15
C CYS A 24 5.99 -25.32 3.69
N SER A 25 5.97 -25.65 4.98
CA SER A 25 4.85 -26.34 5.61
C SER A 25 3.64 -25.42 5.68
N ALA A 26 2.61 -25.73 4.90
CA ALA A 26 1.31 -25.09 4.99
C ALA A 26 0.72 -25.24 6.41
N HIS A 27 0.42 -24.12 7.07
CA HIS A 27 -0.44 -24.15 8.24
C HIS A 27 -1.84 -24.63 7.83
N PRO A 28 -2.50 -25.54 8.59
CA PRO A 28 -3.81 -26.04 8.22
C PRO A 28 -4.87 -24.94 8.35
N LEU A 29 -5.66 -24.75 7.29
CA LEU A 29 -6.83 -23.87 7.25
C LEU A 29 -7.92 -24.36 8.23
N PRO A 30 -8.80 -23.47 8.72
CA PRO A 30 -10.08 -23.87 9.27
C PRO A 30 -10.90 -24.55 8.16
N SER A 31 -11.34 -25.77 8.39
CA SER A 31 -12.18 -26.53 7.47
C SER A 31 -13.58 -25.90 7.37
N GLY A 32 -13.91 -25.28 6.24
CA GLY A 32 -15.28 -24.84 5.98
C GLY A 32 -15.47 -23.97 4.76
N LYS A 33 -16.27 -24.49 3.81
CA LYS A 33 -16.75 -23.91 2.53
C LYS A 33 -15.73 -23.96 1.40
N GLY A 34 -16.18 -24.43 0.22
CA GLY A 34 -15.39 -24.35 -1.01
C GLY A 34 -15.04 -22.89 -1.33
N PRO A 35 -14.09 -22.64 -2.25
CA PRO A 35 -13.68 -21.27 -2.54
C PRO A 35 -14.92 -20.47 -2.94
N GLY A 36 -15.16 -19.38 -2.20
CA GLY A 36 -16.04 -18.32 -2.69
C GLY A 36 -15.52 -17.81 -4.03
N HIS A 37 -16.33 -17.03 -4.74
CA HIS A 37 -15.91 -16.42 -5.99
C HIS A 37 -15.87 -14.91 -5.84
N MET A 38 -14.79 -14.30 -6.29
CA MET A 38 -14.57 -12.86 -6.30
C MET A 38 -15.57 -12.25 -7.27
N ARG A 39 -16.33 -11.26 -6.79
CA ARG A 39 -17.32 -10.54 -7.56
C ARG A 39 -16.91 -9.09 -7.69
N GLU A 40 -16.94 -8.60 -8.92
CA GLU A 40 -16.86 -7.18 -9.21
C GLU A 40 -18.22 -6.52 -8.89
N VAL A 41 -18.22 -5.50 -8.05
CA VAL A 41 -19.42 -4.77 -7.61
C VAL A 41 -19.19 -3.29 -7.84
N GLU A 42 -20.06 -2.65 -8.62
CA GLU A 42 -20.06 -1.20 -8.78
C GLU A 42 -20.91 -0.57 -7.67
N LEU A 43 -20.28 0.16 -6.75
CA LEU A 43 -20.98 0.79 -5.64
C LEU A 43 -21.80 1.99 -6.12
N ASP A 44 -23.07 2.05 -5.70
CA ASP A 44 -23.87 3.25 -5.85
C ASP A 44 -23.49 4.28 -4.79
N LEU A 45 -22.50 5.10 -5.11
CA LEU A 45 -22.10 6.25 -4.29
C LEU A 45 -22.95 7.52 -4.60
N GLY A 46 -23.95 7.41 -5.48
CA GLY A 46 -24.73 8.55 -5.98
C GLY A 46 -24.06 9.27 -7.16
N PRO A 47 -24.70 10.33 -7.70
CA PRO A 47 -24.15 11.13 -8.79
C PRO A 47 -22.80 11.74 -8.43
N TYR A 48 -21.95 11.82 -9.45
CA TYR A 48 -20.72 12.61 -9.37
C TYR A 48 -21.04 14.08 -9.71
N ALA A 49 -20.80 14.99 -8.76
CA ALA A 49 -21.04 16.42 -8.96
C ALA A 49 -19.72 17.16 -9.32
N PRO A 50 -19.59 17.71 -10.55
CA PRO A 50 -18.47 18.59 -10.91
C PRO A 50 -18.62 19.97 -10.21
N TYR A 51 -17.49 20.58 -9.81
CA TYR A 51 -17.39 21.65 -8.80
C TYR A 51 -17.38 23.11 -9.31
N GLU A 52 -17.76 24.07 -8.44
CA GLU A 52 -17.45 25.52 -8.50
C GLU A 52 -16.36 25.92 -7.46
N PRO A 53 -15.23 26.54 -7.84
CA PRO A 53 -14.04 26.76 -7.01
C PRO A 53 -14.24 27.58 -5.72
N THR A 54 -13.87 26.99 -4.58
CA THR A 54 -13.59 27.61 -3.28
C THR A 54 -12.13 27.28 -2.93
N PRO A 55 -11.28 28.28 -2.66
CA PRO A 55 -9.86 28.05 -2.38
C PRO A 55 -9.63 27.17 -1.13
N GLY A 56 -8.71 26.20 -1.24
CA GLY A 56 -8.16 25.46 -0.10
C GLY A 56 -8.81 24.11 0.23
N VAL A 57 -9.90 23.72 -0.45
CA VAL A 57 -10.56 22.42 -0.24
C VAL A 57 -10.87 21.79 -1.59
N GLY A 58 -9.90 21.10 -2.17
CA GLY A 58 -10.12 20.35 -3.42
C GLY A 58 -11.15 19.25 -3.18
N ARG A 59 -12.33 19.35 -3.81
CA ARG A 59 -13.30 18.25 -3.84
C ARG A 59 -13.99 18.13 -5.19
N TRP A 60 -13.98 16.91 -5.68
CA TRP A 60 -15.01 16.31 -6.52
C TRP A 60 -15.80 15.39 -5.59
N ARG A 61 -17.12 15.25 -5.66
CA ARG A 61 -17.81 14.36 -4.70
C ARG A 61 -18.88 13.48 -5.33
N PHE A 62 -18.92 12.26 -4.82
CA PHE A 62 -20.11 11.41 -4.73
C PHE A 62 -20.98 11.83 -3.53
N ASP A 63 -22.28 11.54 -3.59
CA ASP A 63 -23.23 11.84 -2.49
C ASP A 63 -22.99 10.99 -1.25
N LYS A 64 -22.43 9.78 -1.41
CA LYS A 64 -22.15 8.83 -0.33
C LYS A 64 -20.66 8.54 -0.26
N SER A 65 -20.15 8.36 0.96
CA SER A 65 -18.77 7.92 1.19
C SER A 65 -18.59 6.44 0.86
N LEU A 66 -17.38 6.08 0.40
CA LEU A 66 -16.94 4.70 0.27
C LEU A 66 -17.02 4.01 1.66
N PRO A 67 -17.76 2.90 1.79
CA PRO A 67 -17.82 2.18 3.05
C PRO A 67 -16.48 1.48 3.34
N LEU A 68 -15.89 1.80 4.49
CA LEU A 68 -14.68 1.14 5.02
C LEU A 68 -14.99 -0.07 5.91
N THR A 69 -16.18 -0.65 5.74
CA THR A 69 -16.61 -1.84 6.48
C THR A 69 -17.37 -2.82 5.58
N THR A 70 -17.38 -4.09 5.96
CA THR A 70 -18.16 -5.15 5.34
C THR A 70 -18.91 -5.97 6.39
N SER A 71 -19.83 -6.85 5.97
CA SER A 71 -20.50 -7.80 6.87
C SER A 71 -19.59 -8.92 7.40
N GLY A 72 -18.30 -8.90 7.05
CA GLY A 72 -17.30 -9.91 7.43
C GLY A 72 -16.59 -10.56 6.24
N HIS A 73 -17.11 -10.40 5.03
CA HIS A 73 -16.42 -10.80 3.80
C HIS A 73 -15.22 -9.90 3.51
N LEU A 74 -14.25 -10.43 2.77
CA LEU A 74 -13.12 -9.65 2.29
C LEU A 74 -13.57 -8.80 1.10
N ARG A 75 -13.28 -7.50 1.13
CA ARG A 75 -13.48 -6.55 0.04
C ARG A 75 -12.16 -5.88 -0.28
N VAL A 76 -11.84 -5.73 -1.56
CA VAL A 76 -10.69 -4.94 -1.98
C VAL A 76 -11.15 -3.82 -2.92
N VAL A 77 -10.62 -2.63 -2.70
CA VAL A 77 -10.92 -1.42 -3.47
C VAL A 77 -9.64 -0.92 -4.10
N ALA A 78 -9.61 -0.74 -5.42
CA ALA A 78 -8.51 -0.05 -6.08
C ALA A 78 -8.84 1.45 -6.16
N LEU A 79 -8.09 2.29 -5.45
CA LEU A 79 -8.25 3.75 -5.53
C LEU A 79 -7.87 4.26 -6.93
N GLY A 80 -6.81 3.67 -7.46
CA GLY A 80 -6.36 3.78 -8.84
C GLY A 80 -5.75 2.48 -9.31
N VAL A 81 -5.54 2.38 -10.62
CA VAL A 81 -4.99 1.17 -11.30
C VAL A 81 -3.93 1.52 -12.34
N GLY A 82 -3.56 2.80 -12.44
CA GLY A 82 -2.52 3.29 -13.33
C GLY A 82 -1.13 3.16 -12.71
N SER A 83 -0.13 3.10 -13.58
CA SER A 83 1.27 3.20 -13.18
C SER A 83 1.69 4.64 -12.87
N ALA A 84 2.90 4.83 -12.33
CA ALA A 84 3.47 6.10 -11.89
C ALA A 84 3.04 7.35 -12.66
N PHE A 85 3.16 7.31 -13.98
CA PHE A 85 2.92 8.45 -14.88
C PHE A 85 1.61 8.34 -15.67
N ALA A 86 0.74 7.37 -15.37
CA ALA A 86 -0.53 7.23 -16.05
C ALA A 86 -1.35 8.51 -15.90
N GLY A 87 -1.78 9.08 -17.03
CA GLY A 87 -2.62 10.26 -17.06
C GLY A 87 -4.09 9.94 -16.73
N ALA A 88 -4.47 8.66 -16.79
CA ALA A 88 -5.79 8.15 -16.46
C ALA A 88 -5.77 7.19 -15.26
N ASN A 89 -6.93 7.03 -14.64
CA ASN A 89 -7.22 5.99 -13.63
C ASN A 89 -6.47 6.05 -12.29
N TYR A 90 -5.79 7.15 -11.96
CA TYR A 90 -5.04 7.37 -10.71
C TYR A 90 -3.93 6.31 -10.47
N GLN A 91 -3.03 6.59 -9.53
CA GLN A 91 -1.93 5.68 -9.18
C GLN A 91 -2.44 4.44 -8.44
N SER A 92 -1.76 3.31 -8.61
CA SER A 92 -2.14 2.02 -8.03
C SER A 92 -2.01 2.00 -6.50
N ASN A 93 -3.15 2.13 -5.82
CA ASN A 93 -3.25 2.14 -4.37
C ASN A 93 -4.51 1.36 -3.97
N LEU A 94 -4.45 0.57 -2.90
CA LEU A 94 -5.54 -0.35 -2.54
C LEU A 94 -6.08 -0.10 -1.13
N ILE A 95 -7.34 -0.44 -0.91
CA ILE A 95 -7.91 -0.60 0.43
C ILE A 95 -8.42 -2.03 0.56
N ILE A 96 -7.94 -2.73 1.58
CA ILE A 96 -8.36 -4.08 1.94
C ILE A 96 -9.27 -3.95 3.15
N ILE A 97 -10.52 -4.39 3.03
CA ILE A 97 -11.57 -4.19 4.03
C ILE A 97 -12.14 -5.54 4.45
N LYS A 98 -12.24 -5.78 5.75
CA LYS A 98 -12.92 -6.96 6.29
C LYS A 98 -13.52 -6.68 7.66
N GLY A 99 -14.83 -6.87 7.79
CA GLY A 99 -15.56 -6.52 8.99
C GLY A 99 -15.48 -5.03 9.26
N LYS A 100 -14.87 -4.64 10.40
CA LYS A 100 -14.68 -3.24 10.79
C LYS A 100 -13.28 -2.69 10.50
N THR A 101 -12.43 -3.49 9.89
CA THR A 101 -11.02 -3.15 9.67
C THR A 101 -10.78 -2.79 8.21
N ALA A 102 -10.10 -1.68 7.98
CA ALA A 102 -9.60 -1.26 6.68
C ALA A 102 -8.08 -1.07 6.74
N LEU A 103 -7.36 -1.76 5.87
CA LEU A 103 -5.93 -1.63 5.64
C LEU A 103 -5.69 -0.91 4.32
N PHE A 104 -5.00 0.22 4.38
CA PHE A 104 -4.58 0.98 3.20
C PHE A 104 -3.22 0.46 2.75
N VAL A 105 -3.14 0.00 1.50
CA VAL A 105 -1.89 -0.45 0.87
C VAL A 105 -1.47 0.63 -0.10
N ASP A 106 -0.32 1.23 0.20
CA ASP A 106 0.24 2.39 -0.48
C ASP A 106 -0.63 3.66 -0.36
N LEU A 107 0.05 4.81 -0.44
CA LEU A 107 -0.50 6.15 -0.46
C LEU A 107 0.32 7.05 -1.40
N GLY A 108 0.20 6.81 -2.70
CA GLY A 108 0.81 7.58 -3.77
C GLY A 108 0.44 9.05 -3.79
N THR A 109 1.13 9.85 -4.61
CA THR A 109 0.93 11.30 -4.77
C THR A 109 -0.54 11.72 -4.93
N LEU A 110 -1.36 10.94 -5.63
CA LEU A 110 -2.78 11.26 -5.86
C LEU A 110 -3.75 10.58 -4.89
N ALA A 111 -3.25 9.74 -3.96
CA ALA A 111 -4.09 8.89 -3.12
C ALA A 111 -5.00 9.69 -2.18
N VAL A 112 -4.48 10.69 -1.46
CA VAL A 112 -5.30 11.51 -0.54
C VAL A 112 -6.34 12.34 -1.30
N LEU A 113 -5.99 12.86 -2.48
CA LEU A 113 -6.97 13.51 -3.36
C LEU A 113 -8.07 12.52 -3.73
N ARG A 114 -7.72 11.32 -4.19
CA ARG A 114 -8.68 10.29 -4.60
C ARG A 114 -9.59 9.83 -3.46
N LEU A 115 -9.04 9.67 -2.25
CA LEU A 115 -9.83 9.32 -1.07
C LEU A 115 -10.89 10.38 -0.75
N ARG A 116 -10.54 11.67 -0.85
CA ARG A 116 -11.50 12.76 -0.62
C ARG A 116 -12.66 12.75 -1.59
N GLU A 117 -12.40 12.36 -2.84
CA GLU A 117 -13.45 12.23 -3.86
C GLU A 117 -14.45 11.13 -3.50
N LEU A 118 -13.96 10.08 -2.86
CA LEU A 118 -14.72 8.95 -2.34
C LEU A 118 -15.28 9.20 -0.94
N GLY A 119 -15.21 10.44 -0.43
CA GLY A 119 -15.74 10.80 0.88
C GLY A 119 -14.96 10.22 2.07
N VAL A 120 -13.72 9.79 1.86
CA VAL A 120 -12.79 9.27 2.86
C VAL A 120 -11.71 10.33 3.14
N THR A 121 -11.28 10.47 4.38
CA THR A 121 -10.29 11.47 4.81
C THR A 121 -9.10 10.80 5.49
N CYS A 122 -8.01 11.55 5.72
CA CYS A 122 -6.89 11.06 6.51
C CYS A 122 -7.32 10.65 7.93
N ASN A 123 -8.40 11.21 8.48
CA ASN A 123 -8.91 10.82 9.80
C ASN A 123 -9.43 9.37 9.84
N ASP A 124 -9.81 8.82 8.68
CA ASP A 124 -10.32 7.46 8.55
C ASP A 124 -9.21 6.42 8.33
N ILE A 125 -7.95 6.86 8.13
CA ILE A 125 -6.81 5.98 7.87
C ILE A 125 -6.16 5.56 9.19
N GLU A 126 -6.42 4.32 9.60
CA GLU A 126 -5.88 3.73 10.83
C GLU A 126 -4.70 2.79 10.60
N HIS A 127 -4.72 2.03 9.50
CA HIS A 127 -3.72 1.00 9.18
C HIS A 127 -3.15 1.24 7.77
N VAL A 128 -1.82 1.29 7.67
CA VAL A 128 -1.10 1.53 6.42
C VAL A 128 0.00 0.50 6.24
N LEU A 129 0.04 -0.16 5.09
CA LEU A 129 1.13 -1.01 4.63
C LEU A 129 1.73 -0.37 3.38
N ILE A 130 3.05 -0.29 3.31
CA ILE A 130 3.75 0.28 2.16
C ILE A 130 4.52 -0.82 1.44
N THR A 131 4.33 -0.91 0.12
CA THR A 131 5.01 -1.89 -0.73
C THR A 131 6.44 -1.46 -1.02
N HIS A 132 6.65 -0.19 -1.42
CA HIS A 132 7.97 0.39 -1.69
C HIS A 132 7.94 1.92 -1.75
N SER A 133 9.10 2.56 -1.93
CA SER A 133 9.28 4.01 -1.76
C SER A 133 9.08 4.89 -2.99
N HIS A 134 8.53 4.40 -4.10
CA HIS A 134 8.24 5.29 -5.23
C HIS A 134 7.10 6.26 -4.93
N ALA A 135 7.11 7.43 -5.57
CA ALA A 135 6.18 8.52 -5.26
C ALA A 135 4.72 8.15 -5.53
N ASP A 136 4.44 7.29 -6.50
CA ASP A 136 3.11 6.74 -6.75
C ASP A 136 2.63 5.71 -5.72
N HIS A 137 3.48 5.37 -4.74
CA HIS A 137 3.19 4.49 -3.62
C HIS A 137 3.31 5.16 -2.25
N ILE A 138 4.11 6.24 -2.11
CA ILE A 138 4.28 6.96 -0.83
C ILE A 138 4.10 8.48 -0.91
N GLY A 139 3.78 9.04 -2.08
CA GLY A 139 3.78 10.49 -2.30
C GLY A 139 2.82 11.29 -1.42
N SER A 140 1.76 10.68 -0.89
CA SER A 140 0.85 11.29 0.09
C SER A 140 1.17 10.93 1.54
N LEU A 141 2.20 10.12 1.81
CA LEU A 141 2.50 9.64 3.16
C LEU A 141 2.97 10.77 4.10
N GLU A 142 3.69 11.76 3.57
CA GLU A 142 4.03 12.99 4.29
C GLU A 142 2.78 13.82 4.64
N GLU A 143 1.86 14.00 3.67
CA GLU A 143 0.58 14.68 3.92
C GLU A 143 -0.24 13.95 5.00
N LEU A 144 -0.29 12.61 4.95
CA LEU A 144 -0.93 11.82 6.00
C LEU A 144 -0.30 12.09 7.36
N ALA A 145 1.02 12.01 7.49
CA ALA A 145 1.75 12.24 8.73
C ALA A 145 1.39 13.60 9.35
N LEU A 146 1.46 14.67 8.54
CA LEU A 146 1.19 16.03 8.98
C LEU A 146 -0.29 16.21 9.36
N ARG A 147 -1.24 15.72 8.57
CA ARG A 147 -2.66 15.86 8.89
C ARG A 147 -3.04 15.12 10.17
N ARG A 148 -2.55 13.89 10.33
CA ARG A 148 -2.82 13.09 11.53
C ARG A 148 -2.26 13.73 12.79
N ARG A 149 -1.09 14.35 12.68
CA ARG A 149 -0.46 15.03 13.79
C ARG A 149 -1.09 16.40 14.10
N TYR A 150 -1.40 17.21 13.09
CA TYR A 150 -1.76 18.62 13.30
C TYR A 150 -3.24 18.95 13.11
N GLU A 151 -3.94 18.26 12.21
CA GLU A 151 -5.33 18.54 11.87
C GLU A 151 -6.30 17.66 12.67
N THR A 152 -6.07 16.35 12.72
CA THR A 152 -6.95 15.39 13.41
C THR A 152 -7.28 15.75 14.85
N PRO A 153 -6.34 16.21 15.71
CA PRO A 153 -6.66 16.61 17.08
C PRO A 153 -7.74 17.68 17.16
N PHE A 154 -7.71 18.70 16.29
CA PHE A 154 -8.73 19.75 16.28
C PHE A 154 -10.10 19.23 15.84
N ALA A 155 -10.12 18.28 14.90
CA ALA A 155 -11.36 17.68 14.44
C ALA A 155 -11.98 16.74 15.49
N ALA A 156 -11.14 16.00 16.22
CA ALA A 156 -11.58 14.98 17.18
C ALA A 156 -11.88 15.53 18.58
N ILE A 157 -11.31 16.68 18.94
CA ILE A 157 -11.38 17.25 20.28
C ILE A 157 -11.90 18.69 20.13
N PRO A 158 -13.22 18.93 20.08
CA PRO A 158 -13.74 20.29 20.04
C PRO A 158 -13.47 21.02 21.35
N GLN A 159 -13.43 22.36 21.29
CA GLN A 159 -13.37 23.21 22.48
C GLN A 159 -14.67 23.06 23.27
N ASP A 160 -14.55 22.85 24.57
CA ASP A 160 -15.74 22.72 25.43
C ASP A 160 -16.36 24.11 25.69
N ASP A 161 -17.67 24.15 25.91
CA ASP A 161 -18.38 25.40 26.22
C ASP A 161 -17.79 26.08 27.47
N GLY A 162 -17.28 27.30 27.30
CA GLY A 162 -16.65 28.06 28.39
C GLY A 162 -15.19 27.70 28.70
N GLU A 163 -14.58 26.77 27.97
CA GLU A 163 -13.15 26.45 28.08
C GLU A 163 -12.30 27.65 27.60
N PRO A 164 -11.38 28.20 28.40
CA PRO A 164 -10.47 29.24 27.91
C PRO A 164 -9.54 28.70 26.81
N TRP A 165 -9.32 29.49 25.75
CA TRP A 165 -8.46 29.11 24.62
C TRP A 165 -7.08 28.55 25.01
N PRO A 166 -6.34 29.12 26.00
CA PRO A 166 -5.07 28.54 26.42
C PRO A 166 -5.19 27.13 26.99
N ALA A 167 -6.27 26.82 27.72
CA ALA A 167 -6.51 25.49 28.27
C ALA A 167 -6.81 24.48 27.14
N TYR A 168 -7.64 24.88 26.18
CA TYR A 168 -7.92 24.09 24.98
C TYR A 168 -6.65 23.77 24.19
N MET A 169 -5.77 24.76 23.98
CA MET A 169 -4.52 24.57 23.25
C MET A 169 -3.54 23.63 23.96
N VAL A 170 -3.50 23.63 25.29
CA VAL A 170 -2.72 22.65 26.07
C VAL A 170 -3.28 21.24 25.85
N ARG A 171 -4.60 21.06 25.87
CA ARG A 171 -5.27 19.77 25.64
C ARG A 171 -5.01 19.25 24.22
N ILE A 172 -5.15 20.10 23.21
CA ILE A 172 -4.85 19.77 21.82
C ILE A 172 -3.38 19.38 21.65
N THR A 173 -2.45 20.20 22.16
CA THR A 173 -1.01 19.91 22.04
C THR A 173 -0.63 18.62 22.77
N GLY A 174 -1.18 18.37 23.95
CA GLY A 174 -1.01 17.10 24.66
C GLY A 174 -1.49 15.90 23.85
N ALA A 175 -2.66 16.02 23.22
CA ALA A 175 -3.23 14.97 22.38
C ALA A 175 -2.46 14.72 21.07
N ARG A 176 -1.63 15.67 20.61
CA ARG A 176 -0.69 15.44 19.49
C ARG A 176 0.45 14.52 19.89
N CYS A 177 0.90 14.65 21.13
CA CYS A 177 2.10 13.98 21.62
C CYS A 177 1.82 12.57 22.15
N ASP A 178 0.61 12.30 22.63
CA ASP A 178 0.24 11.01 23.22
C ASP A 178 0.09 9.85 22.23
N GLY A 179 0.20 10.13 20.94
CA GLY A 179 0.18 9.13 19.88
C GLY A 179 -1.20 8.61 19.50
N ARG A 180 -2.29 9.06 20.15
CA ARG A 180 -3.65 8.51 19.92
C ARG A 180 -4.17 8.64 18.49
N PHE A 181 -3.58 9.56 17.72
CA PHE A 181 -3.96 9.83 16.33
C PHE A 181 -2.93 9.31 15.32
N ARG A 182 -1.86 8.64 15.74
CA ARG A 182 -0.87 8.09 14.80
C ARG A 182 -1.49 6.91 14.04
N PRO A 183 -1.44 6.90 12.69
CA PRO A 183 -1.75 5.69 11.94
C PRO A 183 -0.72 4.61 12.24
N ARG A 184 -1.15 3.35 12.21
CA ARG A 184 -0.27 2.19 12.33
C ARG A 184 0.39 1.92 10.99
N LEU A 185 1.72 1.94 10.97
CA LEU A 185 2.53 1.71 9.77
C LEU A 185 3.20 0.34 9.85
N TYR A 186 2.84 -0.57 8.95
CA TYR A 186 3.32 -1.95 8.92
C TYR A 186 4.46 -2.09 7.91
N VAL A 187 5.71 -2.12 8.41
CA VAL A 187 6.91 -2.22 7.57
C VAL A 187 8.05 -2.91 8.33
N PRO A 188 8.88 -3.74 7.68
CA PRO A 188 10.08 -4.29 8.30
C PRO A 188 10.99 -3.19 8.85
N ASP A 189 11.66 -3.47 9.96
CA ASP A 189 12.51 -2.51 10.68
C ASP A 189 13.61 -1.87 9.79
N PHE A 190 14.25 -2.66 8.92
CA PHE A 190 15.23 -2.11 7.98
C PHE A 190 14.61 -1.15 6.96
N TYR A 191 13.40 -1.43 6.49
CA TYR A 191 12.70 -0.58 5.54
C TYR A 191 12.16 0.69 6.21
N ALA A 192 11.71 0.62 7.46
CA ALA A 192 11.31 1.80 8.23
C ALA A 192 12.44 2.84 8.33
N ARG A 193 13.68 2.39 8.59
CA ARG A 193 14.86 3.25 8.59
C ARG A 193 15.11 3.90 7.23
N GLN A 194 15.00 3.12 6.15
CA GLN A 194 15.18 3.60 4.78
C GLN A 194 14.12 4.62 4.38
N LEU A 195 12.84 4.30 4.61
CA LEU A 195 11.70 5.16 4.34
C LEU A 195 11.85 6.51 5.07
N TRP A 196 12.24 6.48 6.35
CA TRP A 196 12.52 7.69 7.09
C TRP A 196 13.70 8.46 6.49
N ALA A 197 14.88 7.85 6.42
CA ALA A 197 16.11 8.54 6.07
C ALA A 197 16.12 9.11 4.64
N MET A 198 15.51 8.40 3.69
CA MET A 198 15.63 8.71 2.26
C MET A 198 14.38 9.36 1.66
N SER A 199 13.21 9.24 2.30
CA SER A 199 11.95 9.74 1.72
C SER A 199 11.26 10.78 2.60
N LEU A 200 11.18 10.57 3.91
CA LEU A 200 10.31 11.38 4.78
C LEU A 200 11.06 12.40 5.66
N ARG A 201 12.32 12.12 6.05
CA ARG A 201 13.07 12.94 7.01
C ARG A 201 13.19 14.40 6.55
N GLY A 202 13.40 14.62 5.25
CA GLY A 202 13.58 15.97 4.70
C GLY A 202 12.39 16.90 4.94
N GLY A 203 11.16 16.39 4.86
CA GLY A 203 9.94 17.16 5.09
C GLY A 203 9.47 17.13 6.56
N LEU A 204 9.72 16.04 7.28
CA LEU A 204 9.12 15.80 8.60
C LEU A 204 10.05 16.07 9.80
N ALA A 205 11.37 15.98 9.65
CA ALA A 205 12.28 16.03 10.81
C ALA A 205 12.30 17.40 11.52
N PHE A 206 12.01 18.46 10.78
CA PHE A 206 12.14 19.85 11.23
C PHE A 206 10.80 20.50 11.60
N SER A 207 9.75 19.71 11.80
CA SER A 207 8.42 20.25 12.10
C SER A 207 8.32 20.88 13.50
N GLU A 208 8.98 20.30 14.50
CA GLU A 208 8.93 20.75 15.90
C GLU A 208 10.24 20.45 16.65
N GLU A 209 10.52 21.24 17.68
CA GLU A 209 11.53 20.93 18.68
C GLU A 209 10.95 19.90 19.66
N VAL A 210 11.34 18.64 19.51
CA VAL A 210 11.02 17.59 20.49
C VAL A 210 12.21 17.40 21.41
N GLU A 211 11.98 17.75 22.68
CA GLU A 211 12.79 17.45 23.87
C GLU A 211 14.30 17.73 23.81
N ILE A 212 14.70 18.82 24.48
CA ILE A 212 16.02 19.08 25.09
C ILE A 212 17.21 18.43 24.36
N GLY A 213 17.73 19.12 23.35
CA GLY A 213 19.13 18.97 22.96
C GLY A 213 19.45 18.07 21.76
N GLU A 214 18.46 17.65 20.95
CA GLU A 214 18.70 17.07 19.63
C GLU A 214 18.89 18.21 18.58
N PRO A 215 20.11 18.58 18.16
CA PRO A 215 20.36 19.80 17.39
C PRO A 215 20.08 19.67 15.88
N GLU A 216 19.60 18.51 15.40
CA GLU A 216 19.45 18.19 13.97
C GLU A 216 18.12 17.50 13.62
N GLY A 217 17.01 18.24 13.62
CA GLY A 217 15.71 17.70 13.20
C GLY A 217 15.18 16.66 14.19
N GLY A 218 14.62 17.14 15.31
CA GLY A 218 14.25 16.30 16.45
C GLY A 218 13.14 15.29 16.18
N MET A 219 12.31 15.50 15.16
CA MET A 219 11.22 14.58 14.86
C MET A 219 11.77 13.26 14.27
N LYS A 220 11.02 12.19 14.50
CA LYS A 220 11.32 10.80 14.10
C LYS A 220 10.05 10.19 13.52
N LEU A 221 10.17 9.09 12.79
CA LEU A 221 9.02 8.41 12.17
C LEU A 221 7.92 8.08 13.20
N GLU A 222 8.32 7.67 14.39
CA GLU A 222 7.48 7.24 15.52
C GLU A 222 6.67 8.40 16.13
N HIS A 223 7.06 9.64 15.86
CA HIS A 223 6.28 10.80 16.28
C HIS A 223 5.03 11.02 15.41
N PHE A 224 5.00 10.42 14.21
CA PHE A 224 3.92 10.52 13.24
C PHE A 224 3.14 9.20 13.07
N PHE A 225 3.80 8.06 13.26
CA PHE A 225 3.23 6.73 13.05
C PHE A 225 3.47 5.81 14.24
N ASP A 226 2.53 4.90 14.49
CA ASP A 226 2.76 3.73 15.34
C ASP A 226 3.39 2.64 14.46
N VAL A 227 4.72 2.58 14.43
CA VAL A 227 5.45 1.69 13.51
C VAL A 227 5.46 0.26 14.05
N LEU A 228 5.01 -0.68 13.24
CA LEU A 228 4.90 -2.09 13.55
C LEU A 228 5.81 -2.88 12.61
N HIS A 229 6.76 -3.61 13.20
CA HIS A 229 7.77 -4.36 12.47
C HIS A 229 7.39 -5.85 12.40
N PRO A 230 6.83 -6.34 11.29
CA PRO A 230 6.58 -7.75 11.13
C PRO A 230 7.89 -8.52 11.08
N LYS A 231 7.86 -9.77 11.54
CA LYS A 231 9.03 -10.67 11.52
C LYS A 231 9.01 -11.54 10.26
N PRO A 232 10.19 -11.84 9.68
CA PRO A 232 10.29 -12.82 8.61
C PRO A 232 9.62 -14.14 8.98
N LEU A 233 8.98 -14.77 8.01
CA LEU A 233 8.38 -16.11 8.16
C LEU A 233 9.44 -17.21 8.31
N ASP A 234 10.63 -17.00 7.75
CA ASP A 234 11.77 -17.91 7.84
C ASP A 234 13.10 -17.15 7.72
N GLN A 235 14.20 -17.90 7.68
CA GLN A 235 15.57 -17.34 7.64
C GLN A 235 15.94 -16.68 6.31
N SER A 236 15.19 -16.92 5.23
CA SER A 236 15.43 -16.29 3.92
C SER A 236 15.12 -14.79 3.94
N ALA A 237 14.26 -14.35 4.86
CA ALA A 237 13.74 -12.98 4.90
C ALA A 237 13.10 -12.53 3.58
N GLU A 238 12.53 -13.45 2.82
CA GLU A 238 11.81 -13.16 1.57
C GLU A 238 10.33 -12.84 1.80
N SER A 239 9.79 -13.13 2.99
CA SER A 239 8.37 -12.95 3.28
C SER A 239 8.08 -12.65 4.75
N TRP A 240 7.02 -11.88 4.99
CA TRP A 240 6.59 -11.47 6.32
C TRP A 240 5.08 -11.68 6.49
N GLN A 241 4.66 -12.03 7.71
CA GLN A 241 3.24 -12.06 8.07
C GLN A 241 2.84 -10.78 8.79
N ILE A 242 1.72 -10.19 8.36
CA ILE A 242 1.10 -9.02 8.95
C ILE A 242 -0.38 -9.34 9.19
N ASP A 243 -0.78 -9.32 10.46
CA ASP A 243 -2.17 -9.52 10.85
C ASP A 243 -2.78 -8.19 11.30
N VAL A 244 -3.86 -7.78 10.63
CA VAL A 244 -4.59 -6.54 10.90
C VAL A 244 -6.04 -6.89 11.20
N GLY A 245 -6.34 -7.13 12.48
CA GLY A 245 -7.65 -7.60 12.90
C GLY A 245 -8.00 -8.92 12.19
N PRO A 246 -9.09 -8.98 11.40
CA PRO A 246 -9.48 -10.19 10.65
C PRO A 246 -8.77 -10.37 9.30
N ILE A 247 -7.89 -9.43 8.89
CA ILE A 247 -7.16 -9.45 7.62
C ILE A 247 -5.78 -10.08 7.85
N HIS A 248 -5.47 -11.14 7.11
CA HIS A 248 -4.16 -11.79 7.13
C HIS A 248 -3.41 -11.47 5.85
N VAL A 249 -2.21 -10.92 5.96
CA VAL A 249 -1.37 -10.52 4.84
C VAL A 249 -0.03 -11.22 4.93
N GLN A 250 0.30 -12.03 3.93
CA GLN A 250 1.67 -12.47 3.71
C GLN A 250 2.28 -11.56 2.64
N THR A 251 3.38 -10.88 2.95
CA THR A 251 4.16 -10.16 1.94
C THR A 251 5.27 -11.04 1.40
N PHE A 252 5.70 -10.80 0.16
CA PHE A 252 6.86 -11.44 -0.45
C PHE A 252 7.67 -10.43 -1.26
N VAL A 253 8.99 -10.54 -1.23
CA VAL A 253 9.90 -9.65 -1.98
C VAL A 253 9.68 -9.76 -3.50
N THR A 254 9.85 -8.66 -4.22
CA THR A 254 9.75 -8.61 -5.69
C THR A 254 11.03 -8.12 -6.35
N GLN A 255 11.13 -8.32 -7.66
CA GLN A 255 12.26 -7.85 -8.46
C GLN A 255 11.83 -6.58 -9.20
N HIS A 256 12.11 -5.40 -8.65
CA HIS A 256 11.63 -4.14 -9.20
C HIS A 256 12.78 -3.24 -9.71
N VAL A 257 13.37 -2.43 -8.83
CA VAL A 257 14.35 -1.37 -9.19
C VAL A 257 15.64 -1.60 -8.40
N PRO A 258 16.83 -1.39 -8.99
CA PRO A 258 17.10 -0.87 -10.34
C PRO A 258 16.86 -1.92 -11.44
N ASP A 259 16.82 -1.49 -12.70
CA ASP A 259 16.74 -2.36 -13.89
C ASP A 259 17.98 -3.26 -14.08
N THR A 260 19.08 -2.96 -13.39
CA THR A 260 20.32 -3.74 -13.40
C THR A 260 20.42 -4.81 -12.32
N ALA A 261 19.44 -4.90 -11.41
CA ALA A 261 19.45 -5.90 -10.34
C ALA A 261 19.44 -7.35 -10.88
N ASN A 262 20.23 -8.24 -10.28
CA ASN A 262 20.28 -9.67 -10.66
C ASN A 262 19.25 -10.53 -9.90
N GLY A 263 18.64 -9.98 -8.86
CA GLY A 263 17.62 -10.60 -8.05
C GLY A 263 17.06 -9.61 -7.03
N TRP A 264 16.12 -10.06 -6.20
CA TRP A 264 15.43 -9.17 -5.24
C TRP A 264 16.39 -8.56 -4.19
N ASN A 265 17.47 -9.24 -3.83
CA ASN A 265 18.49 -8.76 -2.88
C ASN A 265 19.25 -7.51 -3.38
N ASP A 266 19.31 -7.33 -4.70
CA ASP A 266 19.94 -6.15 -5.33
C ASP A 266 18.94 -5.00 -5.54
N CYS A 267 17.65 -5.22 -5.21
CA CYS A 267 16.60 -4.24 -5.42
C CYS A 267 16.41 -3.33 -4.20
N MET A 268 15.85 -2.15 -4.44
CA MET A 268 15.10 -1.42 -3.42
C MET A 268 14.01 -2.34 -2.85
N TYR A 269 13.75 -2.23 -1.55
CA TYR A 269 12.64 -2.94 -0.91
C TYR A 269 11.36 -2.76 -1.72
N SER A 270 10.80 -3.87 -2.17
CA SER A 270 9.51 -3.94 -2.84
C SER A 270 8.87 -5.28 -2.52
N VAL A 271 7.57 -5.27 -2.27
CA VAL A 271 6.82 -6.48 -1.91
C VAL A 271 5.49 -6.58 -2.64
N GLY A 272 5.15 -7.81 -3.01
CA GLY A 272 3.80 -8.23 -3.34
C GLY A 272 3.10 -8.79 -2.10
N LEU A 273 1.81 -9.10 -2.24
CA LEU A 273 0.91 -9.47 -1.15
C LEU A 273 0.12 -10.73 -1.48
N VAL A 274 -0.13 -11.55 -0.47
CA VAL A 274 -1.17 -12.58 -0.44
C VAL A 274 -2.14 -12.27 0.69
N ILE A 275 -3.40 -12.05 0.35
CA ILE A 275 -4.45 -11.64 1.29
C ILE A 275 -5.37 -12.82 1.58
N ASP A 276 -5.47 -13.19 2.86
CA ASP A 276 -6.30 -14.29 3.37
C ASP A 276 -6.12 -15.63 2.61
N GLN A 277 -4.96 -15.87 1.97
CA GLN A 277 -4.73 -16.98 1.03
C GLN A 277 -5.74 -17.07 -0.12
N ARG A 278 -6.43 -15.97 -0.44
CA ARG A 278 -7.46 -15.87 -1.49
C ARG A 278 -7.05 -14.96 -2.64
N LEU A 279 -6.27 -13.93 -2.37
CA LEU A 279 -5.88 -12.95 -3.39
C LEU A 279 -4.37 -12.77 -3.41
N PHE A 280 -3.77 -13.03 -4.56
CA PHE A 280 -2.40 -12.66 -4.86
C PHE A 280 -2.37 -11.27 -5.51
N ILE A 281 -1.43 -10.43 -5.11
CA ILE A 281 -1.19 -9.10 -5.68
C ILE A 281 0.32 -8.99 -5.89
N SER A 282 0.76 -8.78 -7.13
CA SER A 282 2.19 -8.85 -7.45
C SER A 282 3.02 -7.74 -6.79
N GLY A 283 2.42 -6.57 -6.51
CA GLY A 283 3.20 -5.34 -6.36
C GLY A 283 3.86 -4.95 -7.68
N ASP A 284 4.67 -3.91 -7.65
CA ASP A 284 5.51 -3.53 -8.80
C ASP A 284 6.64 -4.54 -8.93
N THR A 285 6.74 -5.18 -10.09
CA THR A 285 7.71 -6.26 -10.31
C THR A 285 7.97 -6.53 -11.78
N ARG A 286 9.19 -6.93 -12.11
CA ARG A 286 9.50 -7.70 -13.32
C ARG A 286 8.73 -9.01 -13.33
N PHE A 287 8.57 -9.58 -14.51
CA PHE A 287 7.93 -10.89 -14.64
C PHE A 287 8.77 -11.98 -13.98
N ASP A 288 8.18 -12.65 -13.00
CA ASP A 288 8.76 -13.79 -12.27
C ASP A 288 7.71 -14.90 -12.15
N LEU A 289 7.83 -15.91 -13.01
CA LEU A 289 6.94 -17.07 -13.03
C LEU A 289 6.99 -17.87 -11.72
N GLU A 290 8.17 -17.99 -11.10
CA GLU A 290 8.33 -18.77 -9.88
C GLU A 290 7.56 -18.12 -8.74
N THR A 291 7.66 -16.79 -8.59
CA THR A 291 6.90 -16.02 -7.60
C THR A 291 5.39 -16.17 -7.81
N VAL A 292 4.91 -16.05 -9.06
CA VAL A 292 3.48 -16.24 -9.38
C VAL A 292 3.00 -17.64 -9.01
N LEU A 293 3.79 -18.68 -9.31
CA LEU A 293 3.44 -20.07 -8.97
C LEU A 293 3.52 -20.34 -7.46
N ARG A 294 4.54 -19.81 -6.78
CA ARG A 294 4.77 -20.04 -5.34
C ARG A 294 3.67 -19.41 -4.49
N PHE A 295 3.25 -18.19 -4.81
CA PHE A 295 2.32 -17.42 -3.96
C PHE A 295 0.91 -17.32 -4.54
N GLY A 296 0.76 -17.37 -5.87
CA GLY A 296 -0.53 -17.17 -6.54
C GLY A 296 -1.30 -18.44 -6.89
N ASN A 297 -0.63 -19.60 -6.99
CA ASN A 297 -1.24 -20.82 -7.54
C ASN A 297 -2.48 -21.29 -6.74
N THR A 298 -2.46 -21.15 -5.42
CA THR A 298 -3.57 -21.54 -4.54
C THR A 298 -4.59 -20.42 -4.29
N CYS A 299 -4.29 -19.19 -4.70
CA CYS A 299 -5.20 -18.06 -4.54
C CYS A 299 -6.40 -18.21 -5.48
N GLU A 300 -7.51 -17.60 -5.11
CA GLU A 300 -8.75 -17.55 -5.90
C GLU A 300 -8.61 -16.59 -7.09
N SER A 301 -8.04 -15.41 -6.84
CA SER A 301 -7.77 -14.36 -7.84
C SER A 301 -6.31 -13.90 -7.77
N LEU A 302 -5.77 -13.47 -8.91
CA LEU A 302 -4.41 -12.92 -9.04
C LEU A 302 -4.48 -11.53 -9.63
N TRP A 303 -3.84 -10.54 -9.03
CA TRP A 303 -3.73 -9.18 -9.56
C TRP A 303 -2.26 -8.90 -9.89
N HIS A 304 -1.97 -8.61 -11.15
CA HIS A 304 -0.58 -8.53 -11.62
C HIS A 304 -0.28 -7.20 -12.31
N ASP A 305 0.84 -6.60 -11.93
CA ASP A 305 1.49 -5.47 -12.59
C ASP A 305 1.73 -5.80 -14.06
N CYS A 306 1.46 -4.85 -14.95
CA CYS A 306 1.65 -5.06 -16.37
C CYS A 306 1.88 -3.73 -17.12
N GLN A 307 2.97 -3.68 -17.87
CA GLN A 307 3.22 -2.64 -18.86
C GLN A 307 3.16 -3.15 -20.29
N HIS A 308 2.87 -2.24 -21.22
CA HIS A 308 2.68 -2.56 -22.64
C HIS A 308 3.99 -2.87 -23.40
N PHE A 309 5.15 -2.46 -22.87
CA PHE A 309 6.44 -2.54 -23.57
C PHE A 309 7.48 -3.32 -22.75
N GLU A 310 8.55 -3.78 -23.41
CA GLU A 310 9.70 -4.36 -22.73
C GLU A 310 10.46 -3.27 -21.97
N GLY A 311 10.48 -3.40 -20.65
CA GLY A 311 11.24 -2.55 -19.75
C GLY A 311 11.92 -3.38 -18.68
N GLY A 312 12.81 -2.74 -17.92
CA GLY A 312 13.66 -3.43 -16.95
C GLY A 312 13.12 -3.49 -15.52
N VAL A 313 11.94 -2.93 -15.24
CA VAL A 313 11.45 -2.80 -13.84
C VAL A 313 10.02 -3.29 -13.61
N HIS A 314 9.23 -3.45 -14.66
CA HIS A 314 7.84 -3.96 -14.61
C HIS A 314 7.66 -5.12 -15.57
N ALA A 315 6.68 -5.98 -15.30
CA ALA A 315 6.36 -7.14 -16.10
C ALA A 315 5.80 -6.71 -17.48
N TYR A 316 6.44 -7.19 -18.54
CA TYR A 316 5.98 -6.91 -19.90
C TYR A 316 4.80 -7.81 -20.25
N TYR A 317 3.74 -7.22 -20.82
CA TYR A 317 2.54 -7.93 -21.27
C TYR A 317 2.84 -9.18 -22.12
N GLY A 318 3.85 -9.12 -23.00
CA GLY A 318 4.26 -10.26 -23.81
C GLY A 318 4.75 -11.46 -22.99
N GLN A 319 5.41 -11.22 -21.86
CA GLN A 319 5.87 -12.28 -20.94
C GLN A 319 4.70 -12.84 -20.13
N ILE A 320 3.84 -11.97 -19.59
CA ILE A 320 2.69 -12.39 -18.76
C ILE A 320 1.73 -13.30 -19.56
N LYS A 321 1.58 -13.07 -20.88
CA LYS A 321 0.80 -13.94 -21.77
C LYS A 321 1.29 -15.39 -21.85
N THR A 322 2.53 -15.66 -21.45
CA THR A 322 3.09 -17.01 -21.44
C THR A 322 2.69 -17.84 -20.21
N LEU A 323 2.07 -17.22 -19.21
CA LEU A 323 1.56 -17.92 -18.03
C LEU A 323 0.57 -19.02 -18.43
N PRO A 324 0.48 -20.15 -17.70
CA PRO A 324 -0.58 -21.15 -17.87
C PRO A 324 -2.01 -20.58 -17.95
N ASP A 325 -2.88 -21.20 -18.76
CA ASP A 325 -4.24 -20.74 -19.01
C ASP A 325 -5.08 -20.62 -17.73
N ASP A 326 -4.90 -21.55 -16.78
CA ASP A 326 -5.63 -21.55 -15.50
C ASP A 326 -5.27 -20.37 -14.59
N LEU A 327 -4.03 -19.85 -14.70
CA LEU A 327 -3.60 -18.64 -14.03
C LEU A 327 -4.15 -17.40 -14.74
N ARG A 328 -4.04 -17.33 -16.09
CA ARG A 328 -4.54 -16.18 -16.87
C ARG A 328 -6.04 -15.99 -16.63
N GLN A 329 -6.83 -17.06 -16.64
CA GLN A 329 -8.29 -17.01 -16.46
C GLN A 329 -8.75 -16.42 -15.13
N ARG A 330 -7.88 -16.37 -14.13
CA ARG A 330 -8.15 -15.80 -12.79
C ARG A 330 -7.32 -14.56 -12.50
N MET A 331 -6.59 -14.06 -13.49
CA MET A 331 -5.68 -12.93 -13.36
C MET A 331 -6.29 -11.64 -13.90
N HIS A 332 -6.29 -10.60 -13.07
CA HIS A 332 -6.58 -9.23 -13.45
C HIS A 332 -5.27 -8.44 -13.56
N LEU A 333 -5.18 -7.56 -14.56
CA LEU A 333 -4.01 -6.71 -14.73
C LEU A 333 -4.25 -5.31 -14.12
N TYR A 334 -3.23 -4.77 -13.45
CA TYR A 334 -3.24 -3.44 -12.85
C TYR A 334 -1.85 -2.79 -13.00
N HIS A 335 -1.68 -1.59 -12.42
CA HIS A 335 -0.48 -0.76 -12.62
C HIS A 335 -0.22 -0.49 -14.11
N LEU A 336 -1.29 -0.09 -14.79
CA LEU A 336 -1.33 -0.05 -16.24
C LEU A 336 -0.85 1.31 -16.76
N THR A 337 -0.03 1.28 -17.82
CA THR A 337 0.19 2.48 -18.62
C THR A 337 -1.06 2.82 -19.43
N ASP A 338 -1.23 4.09 -19.83
CA ASP A 338 -2.41 4.52 -20.59
C ASP A 338 -2.61 3.71 -21.90
N GLN A 339 -1.53 3.21 -22.51
CA GLN A 339 -1.60 2.36 -23.71
C GLN A 339 -2.28 1.01 -23.46
N MET A 340 -2.17 0.46 -22.24
CA MET A 340 -2.87 -0.78 -21.87
C MET A 340 -4.40 -0.60 -21.86
N ALA A 341 -4.91 0.63 -21.87
CA ALA A 341 -6.34 0.91 -22.04
C ALA A 341 -6.89 0.39 -23.38
N GLN A 342 -6.05 0.24 -24.40
CA GLN A 342 -6.43 -0.20 -25.75
C GLN A 342 -6.33 -1.72 -25.97
N VAL A 343 -5.71 -2.45 -25.03
CA VAL A 343 -5.48 -3.89 -25.14
C VAL A 343 -6.70 -4.67 -24.64
N ASP A 344 -7.23 -5.57 -25.47
CA ASP A 344 -8.26 -6.53 -25.06
C ASP A 344 -7.60 -7.74 -24.37
N VAL A 345 -7.36 -7.60 -23.07
CA VAL A 345 -6.72 -8.64 -22.27
C VAL A 345 -7.59 -9.91 -22.14
N LYS A 346 -8.92 -9.78 -22.31
CA LYS A 346 -9.82 -10.95 -22.24
C LYS A 346 -9.66 -11.84 -23.47
N ALA A 347 -9.38 -11.27 -24.63
CA ALA A 347 -9.06 -12.02 -25.84
C ALA A 347 -7.79 -12.89 -25.68
N ASP A 348 -6.86 -12.49 -24.80
CA ASP A 348 -5.65 -13.23 -24.46
C ASP A 348 -5.83 -14.19 -23.26
N GLY A 349 -7.07 -14.34 -22.78
CA GLY A 349 -7.45 -15.29 -21.72
C GLY A 349 -7.30 -14.76 -20.29
N PHE A 350 -7.06 -13.47 -20.10
CA PHE A 350 -7.06 -12.85 -18.76
C PHE A 350 -8.49 -12.65 -18.24
N ALA A 351 -8.66 -12.65 -16.90
CA ALA A 351 -9.95 -12.35 -16.27
C ALA A 351 -10.42 -10.92 -16.58
N GLY A 352 -9.47 -9.98 -16.67
CA GLY A 352 -9.74 -8.60 -17.04
C GLY A 352 -8.64 -7.63 -16.62
N ARG A 353 -8.98 -6.35 -16.58
CA ARG A 353 -8.17 -5.31 -15.95
C ARG A 353 -8.89 -4.87 -14.69
N LEU A 354 -8.14 -4.51 -13.66
CA LEU A 354 -8.75 -3.83 -12.53
C LEU A 354 -9.31 -2.48 -13.00
N ARG A 355 -10.46 -2.13 -12.46
CA ARG A 355 -11.08 -0.81 -12.49
C ARG A 355 -10.87 -0.12 -11.15
N SER A 356 -10.67 1.19 -11.20
CA SER A 356 -10.65 2.03 -10.00
C SER A 356 -12.06 2.18 -9.41
N ALA A 357 -12.13 2.58 -8.14
CA ALA A 357 -13.37 2.90 -7.44
C ALA A 357 -14.27 3.81 -8.31
N PRO A 358 -15.61 3.70 -8.26
CA PRO A 358 -16.42 3.02 -7.24
C PRO A 358 -16.60 1.51 -7.42
N VAL A 359 -15.85 0.88 -8.34
CA VAL A 359 -15.79 -0.58 -8.43
C VAL A 359 -15.01 -1.16 -7.24
N VAL A 360 -15.55 -2.23 -6.66
CA VAL A 360 -14.93 -3.01 -5.57
C VAL A 360 -14.98 -4.50 -5.90
N TYR A 361 -14.13 -5.28 -5.24
CA TYR A 361 -13.99 -6.72 -5.45
C TYR A 361 -14.31 -7.46 -4.15
N ASP A 362 -15.45 -8.13 -4.12
CA ASP A 362 -15.96 -8.84 -2.95
C ASP A 362 -15.68 -10.34 -3.03
N PHE A 363 -15.09 -10.87 -1.96
CA PHE A 363 -14.73 -12.27 -1.77
C PHE A 363 -15.70 -12.88 -0.76
N GLU A 364 -16.89 -13.29 -1.25
CA GLU A 364 -17.99 -13.86 -0.44
C GLU A 364 -17.72 -15.29 0.06
#